data_AF-A0A1E1M8S3-F1
#
_entry.id   AF-A0A1E1M8S3-F1
#
_cell.length_a   1.000
_cell.length_b   1.000
_cell.length_c   1.000
_cell.angle_alpha   90.00
_cell.angle_beta   90.00
_cell.angle_gamma   90.00
#
_symmetry.space_group_name_H-M   'P 1'
#
loop_
_entity.id
_entity.type
_entity.pdbx_description
1 polymer ?
#
loop_
_entity_poly.entity_id
_entity_poly.type
_entity_poly.pdbx_seq_one_letter_code
_entity_poly.pdbx_strand_id
1 'polypeptide(L)'
;MNHGARANFLALSSDDKLLASSGEQRVKIWDTERGFQLWALDISHQILAFKFVHEDENLAAKTQGNYAICCMRKSSVWKAPWPQPSEAIFSPNYDHLAVNYPGHPLYLFDFVGRRFLGSFTREPESSTTSTHYTVDDLAFNPWPEINVLVASYGDGERKIYDIVTSQLQYRKLDVFALSLKCIQDGRTLITGSSRGTLKIYEFAGAQGDRLLPLYFIIAYNEGI
;
A
#
# COMPACT_ATOMS: atom_id res chain seq x y z
N MET A 1 13.37 -25.31 -20.54
CA MET A 1 13.01 -24.50 -19.36
C MET A 1 12.12 -25.33 -18.45
N ASN A 2 12.69 -26.01 -17.45
CA ASN A 2 11.92 -26.90 -16.58
C ASN A 2 11.76 -26.25 -15.20
N HIS A 3 10.51 -25.95 -14.83
CA HIS A 3 10.15 -25.39 -13.53
C HIS A 3 9.84 -26.46 -12.48
N GLY A 4 9.70 -27.74 -12.88
CA GLY A 4 9.18 -28.81 -12.02
C GLY A 4 7.67 -28.71 -11.77
N ALA A 5 7.02 -27.59 -12.11
CA ALA A 5 5.58 -27.33 -12.02
C ALA A 5 5.16 -26.29 -13.09
N ARG A 6 3.84 -26.11 -13.30
CA ARG A 6 3.28 -25.11 -14.22
C ARG A 6 3.66 -23.70 -13.74
N ALA A 7 4.18 -22.87 -14.65
CA ALA A 7 4.33 -21.45 -14.36
C ALA A 7 2.92 -20.82 -14.31
N ASN A 8 2.54 -20.28 -13.16
CA ASN A 8 1.22 -19.70 -12.94
C ASN A 8 1.21 -18.19 -13.19
N PHE A 9 2.36 -17.54 -13.05
CA PHE A 9 2.49 -16.09 -13.15
C PHE A 9 3.82 -15.70 -13.81
N LEU A 10 3.80 -14.61 -14.58
CA LEU A 10 4.94 -14.01 -15.27
C LEU A 10 4.90 -12.49 -15.07
N ALA A 11 6.05 -11.85 -14.89
CA ALA A 11 6.19 -10.40 -14.96
C ALA A 11 7.51 -10.03 -15.64
N LEU A 12 7.52 -8.94 -16.39
CA LEU A 12 8.71 -8.36 -17.00
C LEU A 12 9.13 -7.12 -16.21
N SER A 13 10.43 -6.86 -16.17
CA SER A 13 10.96 -5.57 -15.75
C SER A 13 10.55 -4.48 -16.73
N SER A 14 10.49 -3.23 -16.27
CA SER A 14 10.24 -2.06 -17.12
C SER A 14 11.29 -1.84 -18.20
N ASP A 15 12.51 -2.35 -18.03
CA ASP A 15 13.59 -2.34 -19.03
C ASP A 15 13.63 -3.58 -19.94
N ASP A 16 12.68 -4.50 -19.80
CA ASP A 16 12.56 -5.79 -20.50
C ASP A 16 13.75 -6.74 -20.35
N LYS A 17 14.75 -6.44 -19.49
CA LYS A 17 15.96 -7.28 -19.32
C LYS A 17 15.77 -8.44 -18.34
N LEU A 18 14.77 -8.35 -17.47
CA LEU A 18 14.48 -9.36 -16.46
C LEU A 18 13.08 -9.93 -16.67
N LEU A 19 13.02 -11.26 -16.67
CA LEU A 19 11.75 -11.99 -16.61
C LEU A 19 11.65 -12.66 -15.25
N ALA A 20 10.59 -12.34 -14.52
CA ALA A 20 10.16 -13.07 -13.35
C ALA A 20 9.10 -14.11 -13.73
N SER A 21 9.25 -15.31 -13.20
CA SER A 21 8.31 -16.40 -13.40
C SER A 21 8.10 -17.12 -12.09
N SER A 22 6.85 -17.50 -11.79
CA SER A 22 6.58 -18.32 -10.61
C SER A 22 5.80 -19.59 -10.95
N GLY A 23 6.23 -20.69 -10.32
CA GLY A 23 5.39 -21.87 -10.11
C GLY A 23 4.63 -21.75 -8.78
N GLU A 24 4.16 -22.88 -8.25
CA GLU A 24 3.41 -22.90 -6.98
C GLU A 24 4.23 -22.34 -5.81
N GLN A 25 5.44 -22.85 -5.59
CA GLN A 25 6.27 -22.52 -4.43
C GLN A 25 7.67 -22.04 -4.82
N ARG A 26 7.85 -21.63 -6.07
CA ARG A 26 9.17 -21.27 -6.60
C ARG A 26 9.09 -20.09 -7.54
N VAL A 27 9.89 -19.07 -7.27
CA VAL A 27 10.13 -17.94 -8.18
C VAL A 27 11.47 -18.13 -8.86
N LYS A 28 11.52 -17.90 -10.16
CA LYS A 28 12.75 -17.85 -10.94
C LYS A 28 12.84 -16.53 -11.68
N ILE A 29 14.02 -15.93 -11.65
CA ILE A 29 14.37 -14.76 -12.44
C ILE A 29 15.33 -15.16 -13.56
N TRP A 30 15.09 -14.62 -14.73
CA TRP A 30 15.83 -14.88 -15.95
C TRP A 30 16.36 -13.58 -16.53
N ASP A 31 17.55 -13.65 -17.10
CA ASP A 31 18.06 -12.65 -18.03
C ASP A 31 17.43 -12.92 -19.40
N THR A 32 16.65 -11.96 -19.93
CA THR A 32 15.91 -12.13 -21.19
C THR A 32 16.82 -12.06 -22.40
N GLU A 33 17.89 -11.25 -22.36
CA GLU A 33 18.85 -11.11 -23.46
C GLU A 33 19.70 -12.36 -23.63
N ARG A 34 20.19 -12.91 -22.50
CA ARG A 34 21.11 -14.04 -22.50
C ARG A 34 20.42 -15.39 -22.32
N GLY A 35 19.15 -15.39 -21.94
CA GLY A 35 18.30 -16.58 -21.85
C GLY A 35 18.65 -17.56 -20.74
N PHE A 36 19.40 -17.13 -19.72
CA PHE A 36 19.76 -17.99 -18.58
C PHE A 36 19.12 -17.52 -17.27
N GLN A 37 18.96 -18.47 -16.35
CA GLN A 37 18.42 -18.22 -15.02
C GLN A 37 19.46 -17.44 -14.20
N LEU A 38 19.08 -16.27 -13.69
CA LEU A 38 19.93 -15.48 -12.79
C LEU A 38 19.89 -16.05 -11.38
N TRP A 39 18.69 -16.34 -10.87
CA TRP A 39 18.50 -16.95 -9.56
C TRP A 39 17.10 -17.57 -9.42
N ALA A 40 16.95 -18.44 -8.41
CA ALA A 40 15.68 -19.04 -8.02
C ALA A 40 15.50 -18.95 -6.51
N LEU A 41 14.26 -18.75 -6.08
CA LEU A 41 13.88 -18.68 -4.68
C LEU A 41 12.75 -19.67 -4.42
N ASP A 42 12.95 -20.51 -3.41
CA ASP A 42 11.92 -21.43 -2.91
C ASP A 42 11.16 -20.75 -1.76
N ILE A 43 9.83 -20.78 -1.85
CA ILE A 43 8.91 -20.08 -0.96
C ILE A 43 7.96 -21.12 -0.36
N SER A 44 7.71 -21.05 0.95
CA SER A 44 6.93 -22.05 1.69
C SER A 44 5.42 -22.04 1.40
N HIS A 45 4.93 -21.10 0.59
CA HIS A 45 3.50 -20.90 0.34
C HIS A 45 3.24 -20.58 -1.13
N GLN A 46 2.01 -20.86 -1.56
CA GLN A 46 1.56 -20.59 -2.91
C GLN A 46 1.61 -19.09 -3.22
N ILE A 47 2.15 -18.72 -4.38
CA ILE A 47 2.15 -17.35 -4.86
C ILE A 47 0.82 -17.03 -5.53
N LEU A 48 0.24 -15.89 -5.20
CA LEU A 48 -1.04 -15.41 -5.72
C LEU A 48 -0.88 -14.24 -6.69
N ALA A 49 0.17 -13.43 -6.52
CA ALA A 49 0.55 -12.35 -7.42
C ALA A 49 2.01 -11.93 -7.18
N PHE A 50 2.69 -11.35 -8.17
CA PHE A 50 3.97 -10.67 -7.96
C PHE A 50 4.18 -9.54 -8.97
N LYS A 51 5.03 -8.56 -8.63
CA LYS A 51 5.35 -7.39 -9.46
C LYS A 51 6.78 -6.91 -9.19
N PHE A 52 7.47 -6.43 -10.23
CA PHE A 52 8.71 -5.67 -10.06
C PHE A 52 8.41 -4.29 -9.46
N VAL A 53 9.25 -3.85 -8.53
CA VAL A 53 9.15 -2.60 -7.78
C VAL A 53 10.54 -1.96 -7.63
N HIS A 54 10.60 -0.66 -7.35
CA HIS A 54 11.84 0.14 -7.34
C HIS A 54 12.67 0.01 -8.62
N GLU A 55 12.15 0.45 -9.77
CA GLU A 55 12.89 0.41 -11.05
C GLU A 55 13.50 -0.98 -11.35
N ASP A 56 12.73 -2.03 -11.06
CA ASP A 56 13.10 -3.44 -11.28
C ASP A 56 14.24 -4.00 -10.43
N GLU A 57 14.69 -3.25 -9.42
CA GLU A 57 15.66 -3.75 -8.44
C GLU A 57 15.08 -4.87 -7.56
N ASN A 58 13.75 -4.82 -7.34
CA ASN A 58 13.04 -5.63 -6.35
C ASN A 58 11.84 -6.34 -6.96
N LEU A 59 11.54 -7.54 -6.44
CA LEU A 59 10.31 -8.27 -6.76
C LEU A 59 9.44 -8.40 -5.52
N ALA A 60 8.25 -7.80 -5.53
CA ALA A 60 7.23 -7.97 -4.50
C ALA A 60 6.28 -9.11 -4.88
N ALA A 61 6.03 -10.07 -3.98
CA ALA A 61 5.11 -11.19 -4.20
C ALA A 61 4.13 -11.35 -3.03
N LYS A 62 2.85 -11.56 -3.36
CA LYS A 62 1.78 -11.93 -2.41
C LYS A 62 1.66 -13.45 -2.36
N THR A 63 1.69 -14.01 -1.15
CA THR A 63 1.58 -15.46 -0.92
C THR A 63 0.33 -15.83 -0.12
N GLN A 64 -0.13 -17.08 -0.26
CA GLN A 64 -1.26 -17.63 0.51
C GLN A 64 -0.94 -17.76 2.01
N GLY A 65 0.35 -17.84 2.38
CA GLY A 65 0.80 -17.84 3.77
C GLY A 65 0.80 -16.47 4.44
N ASN A 66 0.23 -15.45 3.79
CA ASN A 66 0.04 -14.10 4.34
C ASN A 66 1.32 -13.25 4.46
N TYR A 67 2.35 -13.51 3.67
CA TYR A 67 3.57 -12.68 3.61
C TYR A 67 3.71 -11.96 2.27
N ALA A 68 4.15 -10.71 2.32
CA ALA A 68 4.72 -10.00 1.18
C ALA A 68 6.22 -10.33 1.10
N ILE A 69 6.64 -10.98 0.02
CA ILE A 69 8.04 -11.34 -0.20
C ILE A 69 8.65 -10.29 -1.11
N CYS A 70 9.63 -9.54 -0.60
CA CYS A 70 10.54 -8.76 -1.43
C CYS A 70 11.78 -9.60 -1.69
N CYS A 71 12.00 -10.01 -2.94
CA CYS A 71 13.25 -10.65 -3.31
C CYS A 71 14.13 -9.66 -4.06
N MET A 72 15.25 -9.30 -3.44
CA MET A 72 16.35 -8.59 -4.10
C MET A 72 17.30 -9.59 -4.73
N ARG A 73 18.15 -9.13 -5.66
CA ARG A 73 19.25 -9.84 -6.37
C ARG A 73 20.10 -10.86 -5.56
N LYS A 74 20.00 -10.92 -4.22
CA LYS A 74 20.76 -11.81 -3.33
C LYS A 74 19.89 -12.59 -2.32
N SER A 75 18.84 -13.26 -2.82
CA SER A 75 18.18 -14.41 -2.16
C SER A 75 17.77 -14.22 -0.69
N SER A 76 17.32 -13.03 -0.30
CA SER A 76 16.89 -12.78 1.07
C SER A 76 15.41 -12.41 1.10
N VAL A 77 14.66 -13.18 1.87
CA VAL A 77 13.21 -13.06 2.04
C VAL A 77 12.94 -12.32 3.33
N TRP A 78 12.23 -11.20 3.24
CA TRP A 78 11.64 -10.56 4.41
C TRP A 78 10.21 -11.08 4.60
N LYS A 79 9.88 -11.50 5.82
CA LYS A 79 8.53 -11.96 6.20
C LYS A 79 7.96 -11.01 7.24
N ALA A 80 6.85 -10.34 6.94
CA ALA A 80 6.13 -9.56 7.93
C ALA A 80 5.47 -10.51 8.98
N PRO A 81 5.65 -10.32 10.29
CA PRO A 81 5.35 -11.34 11.30
C PRO A 81 3.88 -11.48 11.77
N TRP A 82 2.88 -10.98 11.01
CA TRP A 82 1.51 -10.78 11.52
C TRP A 82 0.43 -11.47 10.65
N PRO A 83 -0.81 -11.67 11.15
CA PRO A 83 -1.93 -12.35 10.44
C PRO A 83 -2.30 -11.69 9.10
N GLN A 84 -3.28 -12.19 8.36
CA GLN A 84 -3.63 -11.61 7.05
C GLN A 84 -3.96 -10.11 7.15
N PRO A 85 -3.23 -9.22 6.45
CA PRO A 85 -3.57 -7.81 6.44
C PRO A 85 -4.86 -7.61 5.66
N SER A 86 -5.73 -6.74 6.17
CA SER A 86 -6.91 -6.26 5.44
C SER A 86 -6.51 -5.37 4.28
N GLU A 87 -5.42 -4.61 4.44
CA GLU A 87 -4.91 -3.71 3.43
C GLU A 87 -3.40 -3.51 3.58
N ALA A 88 -2.70 -3.35 2.47
CA ALA A 88 -1.28 -3.01 2.44
C ALA A 88 -0.96 -2.17 1.20
N ILE A 89 -0.33 -1.01 1.41
CA ILE A 89 0.04 -0.10 0.33
C ILE A 89 1.51 0.33 0.44
N PHE A 90 2.17 0.49 -0.70
CA PHE A 90 3.51 1.06 -0.79
C PHE A 90 3.46 2.58 -0.92
N SER A 91 4.47 3.26 -0.38
CA SER A 91 4.75 4.64 -0.76
C SER A 91 5.09 4.71 -2.26
N PRO A 92 4.93 5.87 -2.92
CA PRO A 92 5.16 5.97 -4.37
C PRO A 92 6.60 5.73 -4.81
N ASN A 93 7.57 5.98 -3.93
CA ASN A 93 8.99 5.61 -4.07
C ASN A 93 9.32 4.20 -3.53
N TYR A 94 8.32 3.45 -3.05
CA TYR A 94 8.37 2.08 -2.55
C TYR A 94 9.23 1.83 -1.30
N ASP A 95 9.75 2.86 -0.66
CA ASP A 95 10.59 2.74 0.55
C ASP A 95 9.81 2.45 1.84
N HIS A 96 8.54 2.83 1.89
CA HIS A 96 7.64 2.60 3.02
C HIS A 96 6.52 1.64 2.64
N LEU A 97 6.13 0.80 3.58
CA LEU A 97 4.98 -0.08 3.48
C LEU A 97 4.05 0.19 4.67
N ALA A 98 2.85 0.67 4.39
CA ALA A 98 1.79 0.78 5.38
C ALA A 98 0.92 -0.48 5.32
N VAL A 99 0.66 -1.09 6.48
CA VAL A 99 -0.11 -2.33 6.60
C VAL A 99 -1.17 -2.19 7.67
N ASN A 100 -2.39 -2.53 7.32
CA ASN A 100 -3.51 -2.65 8.24
C ASN A 100 -3.78 -4.12 8.56
N TYR A 101 -3.88 -4.46 9.85
CA TYR A 101 -4.41 -5.75 10.28
C TYR A 101 -5.72 -5.51 11.05
N PRO A 102 -6.75 -6.35 10.85
CA PRO A 102 -8.00 -6.22 11.59
C PRO A 102 -7.75 -6.16 13.09
N GLY A 103 -8.29 -5.12 13.74
CA GLY A 103 -8.16 -4.93 15.19
C GLY A 103 -6.80 -4.48 15.72
N HIS A 104 -5.88 -4.13 14.84
CA HIS A 104 -4.57 -3.62 15.22
C HIS A 104 -4.38 -2.19 14.69
N PRO A 105 -3.40 -1.45 15.23
CA PRO A 105 -2.95 -0.20 14.61
C PRO A 105 -2.52 -0.38 13.15
N LEU A 106 -2.47 0.72 12.41
CA LEU A 106 -1.73 0.73 11.15
C LEU A 106 -0.24 0.62 11.46
N TYR A 107 0.46 -0.30 10.82
CA TYR A 107 1.90 -0.46 10.97
C TYR A 107 2.63 0.11 9.77
N LEU A 108 3.74 0.79 10.04
CA LEU A 108 4.64 1.35 9.04
C LEU A 108 5.96 0.59 9.07
N PHE A 109 6.44 0.20 7.89
CA PHE A 109 7.70 -0.50 7.72
C PHE A 109 8.58 0.25 6.74
N ASP A 110 9.87 0.27 7.05
CA ASP A 110 10.93 0.58 6.10
C ASP A 110 11.16 -0.67 5.28
N PHE A 111 10.67 -0.64 4.06
CA PHE A 111 10.67 -1.78 3.17
C PHE A 111 12.08 -2.11 2.68
N VAL A 112 12.89 -1.08 2.41
CA VAL A 112 14.28 -1.23 1.94
C VAL A 112 15.18 -1.70 3.09
N GLY A 113 15.11 -1.01 4.23
CA GLY A 113 15.87 -1.33 5.44
C GLY A 113 15.33 -2.52 6.23
N ARG A 114 14.18 -3.08 5.83
CA ARG A 114 13.56 -4.31 6.39
C ARG A 114 13.28 -4.24 7.88
N ARG A 115 12.87 -3.07 8.35
CA ARG A 115 12.63 -2.83 9.77
C ARG A 115 11.26 -2.22 10.00
N PHE A 116 10.76 -2.47 11.20
CA PHE A 116 9.59 -1.79 11.72
C PHE A 116 9.94 -0.34 12.03
N LEU A 117 9.15 0.61 11.51
CA LEU A 117 9.34 2.04 11.78
C LEU A 117 8.46 2.53 12.92
N GLY A 118 7.21 2.07 12.96
CA GLY A 118 6.25 2.55 13.94
C GLY A 118 4.83 2.12 13.64
N SER A 119 3.91 2.52 14.51
CA SER A 119 2.49 2.23 14.36
C SER A 119 1.65 3.46 14.61
N PHE A 120 0.62 3.66 13.79
CA PHE A 120 -0.37 4.70 13.96
C PHE A 120 -1.54 4.16 14.78
N THR A 121 -1.48 4.36 16.08
CA THR A 121 -2.54 3.95 16.99
C THR A 121 -3.70 4.92 16.92
N ARG A 122 -4.91 4.39 16.83
CA ARG A 122 -6.13 5.17 16.90
C ARG A 122 -6.58 5.23 18.36
N GLU A 123 -6.61 6.42 18.95
CA GLU A 123 -7.33 6.61 20.20
C GLU A 123 -8.82 6.32 19.96
N PRO A 124 -9.45 5.43 20.73
CA PRO A 124 -10.88 5.17 20.62
C PRO A 124 -11.67 6.41 21.06
N GLU A 125 -12.79 6.70 20.40
CA GLU A 125 -13.75 7.64 20.99
C GLU A 125 -14.43 6.97 22.18
N SER A 126 -14.69 7.76 23.22
CA SER A 126 -15.32 7.33 24.48
C SER A 126 -16.74 6.75 24.32
N SER A 127 -17.30 6.71 23.11
CA SER A 127 -18.70 6.38 22.81
C SER A 127 -18.90 5.13 21.95
N THR A 128 -17.85 4.55 21.37
CA THR A 128 -17.97 3.38 20.49
C THR A 128 -17.40 2.13 21.16
N THR A 129 -18.29 1.19 21.48
CA THR A 129 -17.98 -0.16 22.00
C THR A 129 -17.24 -1.06 21.00
N SER A 130 -16.97 -0.58 19.78
CA SER A 130 -16.18 -1.30 18.80
C SER A 130 -14.69 -1.07 19.05
N THR A 131 -13.98 -2.12 19.46
CA THR A 131 -12.52 -2.15 19.52
C THR A 131 -11.88 -2.39 18.15
N HIS A 132 -12.67 -2.53 17.09
CA HIS A 132 -12.23 -2.96 15.76
C HIS A 132 -12.80 -2.02 14.70
N TYR A 133 -11.97 -1.09 14.23
CA TYR A 133 -12.35 -0.18 13.17
C TYR A 133 -11.77 -0.66 11.84
N THR A 134 -12.63 -0.72 10.82
CA THR A 134 -12.21 -1.05 9.47
C THR A 134 -11.54 0.17 8.86
N VAL A 135 -10.43 -0.07 8.15
CA VAL A 135 -9.85 0.92 7.24
C VAL A 135 -10.50 0.66 5.90
N ASP A 136 -11.08 1.71 5.32
CA ASP A 136 -11.76 1.64 4.03
C ASP A 136 -10.78 1.86 2.87
N ASP A 137 -9.83 2.79 3.02
CA ASP A 137 -8.77 3.03 2.04
C ASP A 137 -7.58 3.78 2.70
N LEU A 138 -6.41 3.63 2.11
CA LEU A 138 -5.16 4.29 2.47
C LEU A 138 -4.56 5.04 1.27
N ALA A 139 -3.93 6.19 1.51
CA ALA A 139 -3.21 6.90 0.46
C ALA A 139 -1.97 7.63 1.00
N PHE A 140 -0.79 7.26 0.49
CA PHE A 140 0.41 8.08 0.64
C PHE A 140 0.31 9.31 -0.26
N ASN A 141 0.87 10.43 0.18
CA ASN A 141 1.15 11.55 -0.71
C ASN A 141 2.35 11.20 -1.61
N PRO A 142 2.24 11.38 -2.95
CA PRO A 142 3.32 11.05 -3.88
C PRO A 142 4.44 12.08 -3.96
N TRP A 143 4.26 13.27 -3.39
CA TRP A 143 5.31 14.28 -3.42
C TRP A 143 6.37 14.02 -2.34
N PRO A 144 7.67 13.87 -2.68
CA PRO A 144 8.71 13.46 -1.73
C PRO A 144 8.88 14.37 -0.50
N GLU A 145 8.55 15.65 -0.62
CA GLU A 145 8.64 16.61 0.50
C GLU A 145 7.44 16.51 1.46
N ILE A 146 6.36 15.85 1.06
CA ILE A 146 5.12 15.72 1.86
C ILE A 146 5.02 14.28 2.38
N ASN A 147 5.48 14.10 3.59
CA ASN A 147 5.63 12.81 4.25
C ASN A 147 4.36 12.36 4.98
N VAL A 148 3.23 12.32 4.28
CA VAL A 148 1.93 12.00 4.90
C VAL A 148 1.28 10.73 4.36
N LEU A 149 0.65 10.00 5.28
CA LEU A 149 -0.27 8.90 5.00
C LEU A 149 -1.68 9.33 5.42
N VAL A 150 -2.61 9.32 4.48
CA VAL A 150 -4.03 9.54 4.74
C VAL A 150 -4.71 8.19 4.93
N ALA A 151 -5.47 8.05 6.01
CA ALA A 151 -6.28 6.88 6.29
C ALA A 151 -7.75 7.27 6.41
N SER A 152 -8.62 6.51 5.76
CA SER A 152 -10.07 6.61 5.93
C SER A 152 -10.62 5.37 6.62
N TYR A 153 -11.52 5.57 7.58
CA TYR A 153 -12.09 4.53 8.41
C TYR A 153 -13.60 4.41 8.19
N GLY A 154 -14.13 3.19 8.38
CA GLY A 154 -15.53 2.85 8.16
C GLY A 154 -16.54 3.55 9.07
N ASP A 155 -16.09 4.10 10.19
CA ASP A 155 -16.91 4.94 11.08
C ASP A 155 -17.01 6.40 10.62
N GLY A 156 -16.42 6.72 9.46
CA GLY A 156 -16.44 8.04 8.87
C GLY A 156 -15.31 8.95 9.32
N GLU A 157 -14.37 8.46 10.14
CA GLU A 157 -13.16 9.20 10.45
C GLU A 157 -12.17 9.22 9.29
N ARG A 158 -11.51 10.37 9.10
CA ARG A 158 -10.30 10.49 8.27
C ARG A 158 -9.16 11.05 9.10
N LYS A 159 -8.00 10.42 9.02
CA LYS A 159 -6.77 10.87 9.69
C LYS A 159 -5.65 11.08 8.69
N ILE A 160 -4.78 12.02 9.01
CA ILE A 160 -3.52 12.28 8.31
C ILE A 160 -2.41 12.05 9.32
N TYR A 161 -1.49 11.17 8.97
CA TYR A 161 -0.35 10.82 9.77
C TYR A 161 0.92 11.29 9.10
N ASP A 162 1.86 11.81 9.89
CA ASP A 162 3.22 12.04 9.44
C ASP A 162 4.02 10.74 9.55
N ILE A 163 4.61 10.30 8.44
CA ILE A 163 5.26 8.98 8.35
C ILE A 163 6.65 8.98 9.01
N VAL A 164 7.30 10.14 9.15
CA VAL A 164 8.64 10.26 9.73
C VAL A 164 8.58 10.21 11.26
N THR A 165 7.66 10.95 11.84
CA THR A 165 7.44 11.07 13.29
C THR A 165 6.46 10.02 13.82
N SER A 166 5.74 9.33 12.94
CA SER A 166 4.66 8.41 13.28
C SER A 166 3.52 9.04 14.10
N GLN A 167 3.31 10.36 13.96
CA GLN A 167 2.32 11.12 14.73
C GLN A 167 1.07 11.47 13.92
N LEU A 168 -0.04 11.63 14.64
CA LEU A 168 -1.29 12.16 14.09
C LEU A 168 -1.15 13.67 13.86
N GLN A 169 -1.29 14.10 12.62
CA GLN A 169 -1.25 15.52 12.24
C GLN A 169 -2.64 16.13 12.18
N TYR A 170 -3.60 15.39 11.64
CA TYR A 170 -4.96 15.90 11.45
C TYR A 170 -6.01 14.81 11.55
N ARG A 171 -7.16 15.19 12.11
CA ARG A 171 -8.33 14.33 12.29
C ARG A 171 -9.58 15.07 11.87
N LYS A 172 -10.46 14.39 11.12
CA LYS A 172 -11.79 14.89 10.75
C LYS A 172 -12.81 13.77 10.86
N LEU A 173 -13.93 14.07 11.52
CA LEU A 173 -15.09 13.20 11.66
C LEU A 173 -16.12 13.45 10.55
N ASP A 174 -17.07 12.53 10.39
CA ASP A 174 -18.21 12.63 9.45
C ASP A 174 -17.76 12.88 7.99
N VAL A 175 -16.69 12.21 7.58
CA VAL A 175 -16.17 12.25 6.20
C VAL A 175 -16.78 11.13 5.36
N PHE A 176 -16.86 9.91 5.92
CA PHE A 176 -17.38 8.70 5.25
C PHE A 176 -16.80 8.50 3.84
N ALA A 177 -15.47 8.62 3.73
CA ALA A 177 -14.75 8.40 2.49
C ALA A 177 -14.43 6.90 2.35
N LEU A 178 -15.00 6.25 1.34
CA LEU A 178 -14.70 4.87 1.00
C LEU A 178 -13.46 4.72 0.13
N SER A 179 -13.05 5.79 -0.56
CA SER A 179 -11.82 5.75 -1.36
C SER A 179 -11.05 7.06 -1.32
N LEU A 180 -9.74 6.95 -1.37
CA LEU A 180 -8.75 8.01 -1.35
C LEU A 180 -7.82 7.90 -2.58
N LYS A 181 -7.63 9.00 -3.29
CA LYS A 181 -6.60 9.11 -4.34
C LYS A 181 -5.89 10.46 -4.27
N CYS A 182 -4.57 10.40 -4.10
CA CYS A 182 -3.70 11.55 -4.27
C CYS A 182 -3.34 11.72 -5.75
N ILE A 183 -3.38 12.96 -6.24
CA ILE A 183 -2.84 13.29 -7.57
C ILE A 183 -1.30 13.28 -7.48
N GLN A 184 -0.62 12.93 -8.57
CA GLN A 184 0.85 12.83 -8.64
C GLN A 184 1.59 14.13 -8.29
N ASP A 185 0.92 15.28 -8.36
CA ASP A 185 1.46 16.56 -7.93
C ASP A 185 1.58 16.69 -6.39
N GLY A 186 0.99 15.74 -5.65
CA GLY A 186 0.90 15.73 -4.18
C GLY A 186 0.14 16.88 -3.56
N ARG A 187 -0.50 17.73 -4.37
CA ARG A 187 -1.27 18.88 -3.90
C ARG A 187 -2.73 18.53 -3.69
N THR A 188 -3.23 17.54 -4.41
CA THR A 188 -4.66 17.26 -4.42
C THR A 188 -4.97 15.87 -3.88
N LEU A 189 -5.94 15.80 -2.96
CA LEU A 189 -6.59 14.55 -2.53
C LEU A 189 -8.04 14.53 -3.01
N ILE A 190 -8.40 13.45 -3.69
CA ILE A 190 -9.78 13.14 -4.07
C ILE A 190 -10.29 12.06 -3.12
N THR A 191 -11.49 12.26 -2.57
CA THR A 191 -12.17 11.25 -1.76
C THR A 191 -13.53 10.91 -2.33
N GLY A 192 -13.86 9.63 -2.45
CA GLY A 192 -15.19 9.16 -2.82
C GLY A 192 -15.96 8.67 -1.61
N SER A 193 -17.21 9.11 -1.47
CA SER A 193 -18.11 8.68 -0.38
C SER A 193 -19.16 7.68 -0.87
N SER A 194 -19.61 6.80 0.04
CA SER A 194 -20.76 5.91 -0.17
C SER A 194 -22.06 6.65 -0.56
N ARG A 195 -22.15 7.96 -0.25
CA ARG A 195 -23.30 8.82 -0.58
C ARG A 195 -23.24 9.43 -1.98
N GLY A 196 -22.42 8.90 -2.89
CA GLY A 196 -22.33 9.39 -4.28
C GLY A 196 -21.72 10.78 -4.43
N THR A 197 -20.96 11.23 -3.43
CA THR A 197 -20.24 12.51 -3.47
C THR A 197 -18.74 12.25 -3.63
N LEU A 198 -18.12 12.91 -4.60
CA LEU A 198 -16.67 13.07 -4.66
C LEU A 198 -16.32 14.42 -4.02
N LYS A 199 -15.37 14.43 -3.09
CA LYS A 199 -14.85 15.65 -2.49
C LYS A 199 -13.37 15.79 -2.85
N ILE A 200 -12.97 17.00 -3.21
CA ILE A 200 -11.63 17.30 -3.67
C ILE A 200 -11.02 18.33 -2.73
N TYR A 201 -9.82 18.03 -2.28
CA TYR A 201 -9.10 18.77 -1.25
C TYR A 201 -7.72 19.16 -1.74
N GLU A 202 -7.26 20.32 -1.28
CA GLU A 202 -5.86 20.72 -1.37
C GLU A 202 -5.15 20.34 -0.07
N PHE A 203 -3.96 19.72 -0.18
CA PHE A 203 -3.04 19.59 0.93
C PHE A 203 -2.47 20.97 1.28
N ALA A 204 -2.63 21.37 2.54
CA ALA A 204 -2.21 22.67 3.02
C ALA A 204 -1.36 22.54 4.29
N GLY A 205 -0.66 23.63 4.61
CA GLY A 205 0.34 23.68 5.67
C GLY A 205 1.73 23.24 5.19
N ALA A 206 2.76 23.55 5.96
CA ALA A 206 4.15 23.39 5.52
C ALA A 206 4.54 21.93 5.22
N GLN A 207 3.81 20.97 5.80
CA GLN A 207 4.05 19.53 5.63
C GLN A 207 2.83 18.81 5.04
N GLY A 208 1.86 19.53 4.45
CA GLY A 208 0.61 18.93 3.99
C GLY A 208 -0.22 18.32 5.12
N ASP A 209 -0.12 18.89 6.33
CA ASP A 209 -0.77 18.42 7.54
C ASP A 209 -2.28 18.68 7.56
N ARG A 210 -2.80 19.48 6.63
CA ARG A 210 -4.22 19.85 6.57
C ARG A 210 -4.80 19.60 5.18
N LEU A 211 -6.13 19.48 5.13
CA LEU A 211 -6.88 19.36 3.88
C LEU A 211 -7.92 20.46 3.80
N LEU A 212 -7.76 21.35 2.82
CA LEU A 212 -8.71 22.42 2.53
C LEU A 212 -9.69 21.94 1.44
N PRO A 213 -11.00 22.01 1.66
CA PRO A 213 -11.95 21.63 0.62
C PRO A 213 -11.89 22.63 -0.54
N LEU A 214 -11.68 22.13 -1.75
CA LEU A 214 -11.70 22.94 -2.97
C LEU A 214 -13.09 22.91 -3.62
N TYR A 215 -13.59 21.70 -3.90
CA TYR A 215 -14.90 21.49 -4.52
C TYR A 215 -15.46 20.11 -4.19
N PHE A 216 -16.76 19.95 -4.40
CA PHE A 216 -17.45 18.68 -4.30
C PHE A 216 -18.26 18.45 -5.57
N ILE A 217 -18.28 17.20 -6.03
CA ILE A 217 -19.07 16.74 -7.17
C ILE A 217 -20.11 15.80 -6.60
N ILE A 218 -21.38 16.10 -6.81
CA ILE A 218 -22.48 15.22 -6.42
C ILE A 218 -22.97 14.56 -7.69
N ALA A 219 -23.03 13.24 -7.71
CA ALA A 219 -23.78 12.53 -8.73
C ALA A 219 -25.27 12.69 -8.42
N TYR A 220 -25.89 13.80 -8.86
CA TYR A 220 -27.33 13.82 -9.04
C TYR A 220 -27.64 13.33 -10.46
N ASN A 221 -28.42 12.26 -10.54
CA ASN A 221 -29.30 12.06 -11.69
C ASN A 221 -30.30 13.22 -11.66
N GLU A 222 -30.12 14.21 -12.52
CA GLU A 222 -31.30 14.94 -13.02
C GLU A 222 -32.08 13.95 -13.90
N GLY A 223 -33.06 13.29 -13.29
CA GLY A 223 -34.06 12.49 -13.97
C GLY A 223 -35.40 13.20 -13.91
N ILE A 224 -35.67 13.99 -14.96
CA ILE A 224 -36.97 14.33 -15.60
C ILE A 224 -38.12 14.76 -14.68
#